data_AF-A0A426GBY0-F1
#
_entry.id   AF-A0A426GBY0-F1
#
_cell.length_a   1.000
_cell.length_b   1.000
_cell.length_c   1.000
_cell.angle_alpha   90.00
_cell.angle_beta   90.00
_cell.angle_gamma   90.00
#
_symmetry.space_group_name_H-M   'P 1'
#
loop_
_entity.id
_entity.type
_entity.pdbx_description
1 polymer ?
#
loop_
_entity_poly.entity_id
_entity_poly.type
_entity_poly.pdbx_seq_one_letter_code
_entity_poly.pdbx_strand_id
1 'polypeptide(L)'
;LKAYDGRFKDIFQEIYDAESAEAFKAKGIHYEHRLIDDMVASALKWSGGYVWACKHYDGDVQSDIVAQGFGSLGLMTSVLMRPDGKTVEAEAAHGT
;
A
#
# COMPACT_ATOMS: atom_id res chain seq x y z
N LEU A 1 15.61 5.99 -7.53
CA LEU A 1 15.57 6.57 -8.89
C LEU A 1 14.92 7.94 -8.84
N LYS A 2 15.68 9.04 -8.86
CA LYS A 2 15.15 10.38 -8.53
C LYS A 2 13.95 10.82 -9.38
N ALA A 3 14.02 10.62 -10.70
CA ALA A 3 12.93 10.99 -11.59
C ALA A 3 11.77 9.99 -11.57
N TYR A 4 12.07 8.69 -11.69
CA TYR A 4 11.04 7.65 -11.78
C TYR A 4 10.26 7.49 -10.46
N ASP A 5 10.95 7.32 -9.34
CA ASP A 5 10.29 7.18 -8.02
C ASP A 5 9.72 8.52 -7.55
N GLY A 6 10.39 9.64 -7.88
CA GLY A 6 9.88 10.98 -7.62
C GLY A 6 8.51 11.20 -8.25
N ARG A 7 8.28 10.67 -9.46
CA ARG A 7 6.98 10.78 -10.12
C ARG A 7 5.83 10.13 -9.33
N PHE A 8 6.08 9.01 -8.63
CA PHE A 8 5.07 8.40 -7.77
C PHE A 8 4.74 9.32 -6.59
N LYS A 9 5.77 9.84 -5.92
CA LYS A 9 5.61 10.77 -4.80
C LYS A 9 4.80 12.00 -5.23
N ASP A 10 5.18 12.62 -6.34
CA ASP A 10 4.57 13.86 -6.81
C ASP A 10 3.11 13.63 -7.20
N ILE A 11 2.79 12.56 -7.95
CA ILE A 11 1.40 12.25 -8.34
C ILE A 11 0.52 11.97 -7.12
N PHE A 12 1.01 11.19 -6.15
CA PHE A 12 0.22 10.90 -4.95
C PHE A 12 -0.03 12.16 -4.12
N GLN A 13 0.97 13.04 -4.01
CA GLN A 13 0.82 14.31 -3.31
C GLN A 13 -0.19 15.22 -4.02
N GLU A 14 -0.11 15.35 -5.35
CA GLU A 14 -1.06 16.13 -6.16
C GLU A 14 -2.51 15.65 -5.97
N ILE A 15 -2.76 14.32 -6.04
CA ILE A 15 -4.10 13.75 -5.83
C ILE A 15 -4.56 13.92 -4.37
N TYR A 16 -3.66 13.72 -3.40
CA TYR A 16 -4.00 13.90 -2.00
C TYR A 16 -4.46 15.32 -1.72
N ASP A 17 -3.70 16.31 -2.16
CA ASP A 17 -4.00 17.73 -1.95
C ASP A 17 -5.25 18.17 -2.71
N ALA A 18 -5.48 17.64 -3.92
CA ALA A 18 -6.63 18.00 -4.74
C ALA A 18 -7.95 17.36 -4.29
N GLU A 19 -7.92 16.11 -3.83
CA GLU A 19 -9.16 15.31 -3.70
C GLU A 19 -9.37 14.68 -2.32
N SER A 20 -8.30 14.43 -1.55
CA SER A 20 -8.38 13.54 -0.37
C SER A 20 -8.09 14.22 0.96
N ALA A 21 -7.38 15.35 0.99
CA ALA A 21 -6.87 15.97 2.21
C ALA A 21 -7.99 16.32 3.23
N GLU A 22 -9.11 16.89 2.77
CA GLU A 22 -10.24 17.21 3.64
C GLU A 22 -10.89 15.96 4.22
N ALA A 23 -11.06 14.91 3.42
CA ALA A 23 -11.65 13.65 3.86
C ALA A 23 -10.76 12.91 4.87
N PHE A 24 -9.43 12.95 4.68
CA PHE A 24 -8.46 12.39 5.62
C PHE A 24 -8.49 13.15 6.95
N LYS A 25 -8.48 14.48 6.90
CA LYS A 25 -8.59 15.35 8.08
C LYS A 25 -9.89 15.10 8.86
N ALA A 26 -11.02 15.00 8.16
CA ALA A 26 -12.32 14.71 8.79
C ALA A 26 -12.35 13.36 9.51
N LYS A 27 -11.59 12.37 9.01
CA LYS A 27 -11.46 11.03 9.62
C LYS A 27 -10.31 10.92 10.63
N GLY A 28 -9.52 11.98 10.82
CA GLY A 28 -8.35 11.97 11.72
C GLY A 28 -7.22 11.04 11.26
N ILE A 29 -7.12 10.74 9.97
CA ILE A 29 -6.05 9.94 9.36
C ILE A 29 -5.14 10.82 8.50
N HIS A 30 -3.96 10.31 8.12
CA HIS A 30 -2.97 11.06 7.36
C HIS A 30 -2.37 10.21 6.23
N TYR A 31 -1.78 10.90 5.26
CA TYR A 31 -0.96 10.33 4.20
C TYR A 31 0.49 10.77 4.44
N GLU A 32 1.44 9.86 4.25
CA GLU A 32 2.87 10.14 4.31
C GLU A 32 3.61 9.31 3.25
N HIS A 33 4.49 9.96 2.49
CA HIS A 33 5.46 9.26 1.65
C HIS A 33 6.73 8.94 2.47
N ARG A 34 7.13 7.67 2.52
CA ARG A 34 8.38 7.22 3.15
C ARG A 34 9.31 6.55 2.14
N LEU A 35 10.60 6.58 2.42
CA LEU A 35 11.55 5.73 1.72
C LEU A 35 11.32 4.27 2.13
N ILE A 36 11.57 3.35 1.21
CA ILE A 36 11.22 1.93 1.38
C ILE A 36 11.93 1.29 2.57
N ASP A 37 13.19 1.65 2.82
CA ASP A 37 14.01 1.18 3.94
C ASP A 37 13.48 1.62 5.31
N ASP A 38 13.05 2.88 5.44
CA ASP A 38 12.37 3.35 6.66
C ASP A 38 10.98 2.72 6.82
N MET A 39 10.25 2.54 5.72
CA MET A 39 8.90 1.96 5.75
C MET A 39 8.93 0.50 6.20
N VAL A 40 9.82 -0.34 5.67
CA VAL A 40 9.94 -1.75 6.10
C VAL A 40 10.34 -1.84 7.58
N ALA A 41 11.25 -0.97 8.05
CA ALA A 41 11.68 -0.94 9.44
C ALA A 41 10.55 -0.51 10.38
N SER A 42 9.74 0.45 9.94
CA SER A 42 8.54 0.91 10.66
C SER A 42 7.47 -0.19 10.70
N ALA A 43 7.23 -0.87 9.58
CA ALA A 43 6.25 -1.94 9.47
C ALA A 43 6.50 -3.09 10.46
N LEU A 44 7.78 -3.43 10.69
CA LEU A 44 8.18 -4.45 11.66
C LEU A 44 7.97 -4.03 13.13
N LYS A 45 7.92 -2.73 13.42
CA LYS A 45 7.81 -2.19 14.79
C LYS A 45 6.39 -1.79 15.17
N TRP A 46 5.61 -1.33 14.20
CA TRP A 46 4.23 -0.89 14.43
C TRP A 46 3.29 -2.07 14.64
N SER A 47 2.14 -1.81 15.27
CA SER A 47 1.12 -2.82 15.56
C SER A 47 0.09 -3.01 14.43
N GLY A 48 0.48 -2.74 13.18
CA GLY A 48 -0.44 -2.72 12.03
C GLY A 48 -1.39 -1.52 12.05
N GLY A 49 -2.54 -1.65 11.36
CA GLY A 49 -3.60 -0.63 11.36
C GLY A 49 -3.43 0.50 10.34
N TYR A 50 -2.69 0.26 9.27
CA TYR A 50 -2.45 1.22 8.19
C TYR A 50 -2.55 0.53 6.82
N VAL A 51 -2.72 1.32 5.77
CA VAL A 51 -2.62 0.87 4.38
C VAL A 51 -1.26 1.27 3.84
N TRP A 52 -0.58 0.34 3.19
CA TRP A 52 0.72 0.57 2.57
C TRP A 52 0.59 0.47 1.05
N ALA A 53 0.67 1.62 0.38
CA ALA A 53 0.73 1.67 -1.07
C ALA A 53 2.15 1.34 -1.54
N CYS A 54 2.32 0.18 -2.18
CA CYS A 54 3.59 -0.28 -2.72
C CYS A 54 3.65 -0.13 -4.24
N LYS A 55 4.86 0.08 -4.77
CA LYS A 55 5.12 -0.18 -6.19
C LYS A 55 5.01 -1.68 -6.46
N HIS A 56 4.82 -2.05 -7.72
CA HIS A 56 4.56 -3.43 -8.14
C HIS A 56 5.46 -4.48 -7.45
N TYR A 57 6.79 -4.34 -7.58
CA TYR A 57 7.74 -5.30 -7.01
C TYR A 57 7.79 -5.27 -5.47
N ASP A 58 7.71 -4.08 -4.86
CA ASP A 58 7.69 -3.96 -3.41
C ASP A 58 6.42 -4.60 -2.84
N GLY A 59 5.27 -4.46 -3.53
CA GLY A 59 4.00 -5.05 -3.13
C GLY A 59 4.03 -6.58 -3.18
N ASP A 60 4.56 -7.12 -4.27
CA ASP A 60 4.77 -8.55 -4.47
C ASP A 60 5.59 -9.14 -3.30
N VAL A 61 6.82 -8.65 -3.08
CA VAL A 61 7.71 -9.20 -2.05
C VAL A 61 7.22 -8.95 -0.63
N GLN A 62 6.68 -7.76 -0.33
CA GLN A 62 6.28 -7.43 1.04
C GLN A 62 4.95 -8.09 1.42
N SER A 63 4.08 -8.41 0.45
CA SER A 63 2.83 -9.13 0.72
C SER A 63 3.08 -10.49 1.38
N ASP A 64 4.07 -11.25 0.88
CA ASP A 64 4.48 -12.54 1.46
C ASP A 64 5.01 -12.39 2.89
N ILE A 65 5.84 -11.36 3.14
CA ILE A 65 6.39 -11.08 4.47
C ILE A 65 5.27 -10.75 5.46
N VAL A 66 4.32 -9.92 5.05
CA VAL A 66 3.16 -9.57 5.86
C VAL A 66 2.32 -10.82 6.14
N ALA A 67 1.92 -11.57 5.11
CA ALA A 67 1.08 -12.76 5.29
C ALA A 67 1.73 -13.80 6.20
N GLN A 68 3.03 -14.04 6.04
CA GLN A 68 3.77 -14.94 6.92
C GLN A 68 3.90 -14.40 8.35
N GLY A 69 4.07 -13.08 8.51
CA GLY A 69 4.09 -12.41 9.82
C GLY A 69 2.76 -12.47 10.57
N PHE A 70 1.64 -12.54 9.83
CA PHE A 70 0.30 -12.74 10.38
C PHE A 70 -0.11 -14.22 10.50
N GLY A 71 0.76 -15.15 10.09
CA GLY A 71 0.67 -16.58 10.42
C GLY A 71 0.93 -17.49 9.22
N SER A 72 0.36 -17.22 8.06
CA SER A 72 0.50 -18.07 6.87
C SER A 72 0.13 -17.33 5.60
N LEU A 73 0.84 -17.64 4.50
CA LEU A 73 0.48 -17.20 3.14
C LEU A 73 -0.96 -17.61 2.76
N GLY A 74 -1.46 -18.72 3.31
CA GLY A 74 -2.84 -19.20 3.10
C GLY A 74 -3.93 -18.33 3.73
N LEU A 75 -3.55 -17.37 4.57
CA LEU A 75 -4.47 -16.50 5.30
C LEU A 75 -4.46 -15.06 4.76
N MET A 76 -4.20 -14.91 3.46
CA MET A 76 -4.20 -13.63 2.75
C MET A 76 -5.23 -13.64 1.61
N THR A 77 -5.82 -12.47 1.35
CA THR A 77 -6.71 -12.22 0.21
C THR A 77 -6.02 -11.33 -0.81
N SER A 78 -6.14 -11.64 -2.11
CA SER A 78 -5.71 -10.77 -3.21
C SER A 78 -6.92 -10.30 -4.02
N VAL A 79 -7.03 -8.99 -4.21
CA VAL A 79 -8.12 -8.34 -4.95
C VAL A 79 -7.55 -7.23 -5.84
N LEU A 80 -7.66 -7.40 -7.16
CA LEU A 80 -7.36 -6.37 -8.14
C LEU A 80 -8.64 -5.53 -8.38
N MET A 81 -8.51 -4.22 -8.23
CA MET A 81 -9.61 -3.27 -8.46
C MET A 81 -9.18 -2.17 -9.43
N ARG A 82 -10.03 -1.89 -10.42
CA ARG A 82 -9.83 -0.74 -11.31
C ARG A 82 -10.18 0.59 -10.62
N PRO A 83 -9.57 1.71 -11.03
CA PRO A 83 -9.85 3.02 -10.46
C PRO A 83 -11.28 3.52 -10.73
N ASP A 84 -12.00 2.92 -11.69
CA ASP A 84 -13.43 3.20 -11.93
C ASP A 84 -14.36 2.60 -10.86
N GLY A 85 -13.82 1.73 -9.98
CA GLY A 85 -14.56 1.03 -8.95
C GLY A 85 -15.56 0.00 -9.47
N LYS A 86 -15.53 -0.35 -10.76
CA LYS A 86 -16.52 -1.24 -11.40
C LYS A 86 -15.99 -2.64 -11.66
N THR A 87 -14.72 -2.75 -12.03
CA THR A 87 -14.10 -4.04 -12.35
C THR A 87 -13.28 -4.54 -11.18
N VAL A 88 -13.56 -5.77 -10.76
CA VAL A 88 -12.88 -6.45 -9.66
C VAL A 88 -12.50 -7.86 -10.09
N GLU A 89 -11.28 -8.27 -9.77
CA GLU A 89 -10.79 -9.65 -9.86
C GLU A 89 -10.34 -10.08 -8.47
N ALA A 90 -10.79 -11.26 -8.03
CA ALA A 90 -10.37 -11.85 -6.77
C ALA A 90 -9.66 -13.18 -7.07
N GLU A 91 -8.49 -13.36 -6.48
CA GLU A 91 -7.64 -14.54 -6.69
C GLU A 91 -7.13 -15.07 -5.33
N ALA A 92 -6.64 -16.31 -5.33
CA ALA A 92 -5.90 -16.82 -4.18
C ALA A 92 -4.58 -16.03 -4.05
N ALA A 93 -4.27 -15.55 -2.84
CA ALA A 93 -3.07 -14.73 -2.62
C ALA A 93 -1.75 -15.49 -2.74
N HIS A 94 -1.79 -16.83 -2.74
CA HIS A 94 -0.61 -17.67 -2.88
C HIS A 94 -0.73 -18.56 -4.12
N GLY A 95 0.43 -18.94 -4.66
CA GLY A 95 0.53 -19.88 -5.78
C GLY A 95 0.05 -21.29 -5.44
N THR A 96 0.01 -22.16 -6.46
CA THR A 96 -0.32 -23.58 -6.35
C THR A 96 0.83 -24.43 -5.81
#